data_AF-A0A8C9G369-F1
#
_entry.id   AF-A0A8C9G369-F1
#
_cell.length_a   1.000
_cell.length_b   1.000
_cell.length_c   1.000
_cell.angle_alpha   90.00
_cell.angle_beta   90.00
_cell.angle_gamma   90.00
#
_symmetry.space_group_name_H-M   'P 1'
#
loop_
_entity.id
_entity.type
_entity.pdbx_description
1 polymer ?
#
loop_
_entity_poly.entity_id
_entity_poly.type
_entity_poly.pdbx_seq_one_letter_code
_entity_poly.pdbx_strand_id
1 'polypeptide(L)'
;MALRADQVSLTGQVFESYLLQHHRDDILGILRQGDDEAHYPVLVDALTLFETNMEIGEYFNAFPSQVLPIFDGALRRAAMEVLQAAMPSAELRMKPNLHARISEWSLLMDFIVFSLQVHMPLFLTVRKTSVAWL
;
A
#
# COMPACT_ATOMS: atom_id res chain seq x y z
N MET A 1 -7.11 -20.61 -2.43
CA MET A 1 -5.70 -20.22 -2.65
C MET A 1 -5.27 -19.28 -1.52
N ALA A 2 -3.99 -19.31 -1.14
CA ALA A 2 -3.38 -18.35 -0.21
C ALA A 2 -2.07 -17.85 -0.84
N LEU A 3 -1.57 -16.69 -0.40
CA LEU A 3 -0.28 -16.17 -0.85
C LEU A 3 0.84 -17.12 -0.42
N ARG A 4 1.80 -17.35 -1.32
CA ARG A 4 2.99 -18.15 -1.01
C ARG A 4 4.00 -17.30 -0.25
N ALA A 5 4.87 -17.94 0.54
CA ALA A 5 5.83 -17.25 1.39
C ALA A 5 6.80 -16.35 0.60
N ASP A 6 7.19 -16.74 -0.61
CA ASP A 6 7.99 -15.95 -1.54
C ASP A 6 7.28 -14.66 -1.95
N GLN A 7 5.99 -14.75 -2.30
CA GLN A 7 5.18 -13.60 -2.70
C GLN A 7 4.97 -12.63 -1.55
N VAL A 8 4.76 -13.17 -0.34
CA VAL A 8 4.66 -12.37 0.87
C VAL A 8 5.96 -11.59 1.13
N SER A 9 7.11 -12.27 1.04
CA SER A 9 8.41 -11.64 1.25
C SER A 9 8.70 -10.56 0.21
N LEU A 10 8.45 -10.84 -1.07
CA LEU A 10 8.68 -9.90 -2.16
C LEU A 10 7.78 -8.66 -2.02
N THR A 11 6.48 -8.88 -1.80
CA THR A 11 5.50 -7.80 -1.57
C THR A 11 5.92 -6.90 -0.42
N GLY A 12 6.36 -7.50 0.69
CA GLY A 12 6.83 -6.74 1.85
C GLY A 12 8.07 -5.91 1.57
N GLN A 13 9.04 -6.43 0.81
CA GLN A 13 10.28 -5.72 0.47
C GLN A 13 10.03 -4.55 -0.49
N VAL A 14 9.19 -4.76 -1.51
CA VAL A 14 8.81 -3.70 -2.46
C VAL A 14 8.06 -2.59 -1.73
N PHE A 15 7.09 -2.95 -0.88
CA PHE A 15 6.32 -1.96 -0.12
C PHE A 15 7.19 -1.16 0.86
N GLU A 16 8.12 -1.83 1.55
CA GLU A 16 9.10 -1.16 2.41
C GLU A 16 9.97 -0.16 1.63
N SER A 17 10.48 -0.57 0.47
CA SER A 17 11.29 0.30 -0.40
C SER A 17 10.49 1.51 -0.87
N TYR A 18 9.22 1.31 -1.23
CA TYR A 18 8.30 2.39 -1.60
C TYR A 18 8.09 3.36 -0.43
N LEU A 19 7.84 2.86 0.78
CA LEU A 19 7.67 3.71 1.96
C LEU A 19 8.91 4.55 2.28
N LEU A 20 10.10 3.96 2.15
CA LEU A 20 11.36 4.68 2.38
C LEU A 20 11.64 5.75 1.32
N GLN A 21 11.10 5.60 0.11
CA GLN A 21 11.27 6.57 -0.98
C GLN A 21 10.23 7.69 -0.91
N HIS A 22 8.98 7.37 -0.59
CA HIS A 22 7.85 8.31 -0.70
C HIS A 22 7.34 8.83 0.65
N HIS A 23 7.47 8.05 1.72
CA HIS A 23 6.86 8.33 3.04
C HIS A 23 7.87 8.42 4.18
N ARG A 24 9.17 8.49 3.88
CA ARG A 24 10.21 8.55 4.91
C ARG A 24 10.04 9.72 5.86
N ASP A 25 9.73 10.90 5.34
CA ASP A 25 9.57 12.10 6.16
C ASP A 25 8.30 12.02 7.04
N ASP A 26 7.22 11.42 6.53
CA ASP A 26 6.00 11.16 7.29
C ASP A 26 6.28 10.22 8.47
N ILE A 27 6.96 9.11 8.19
CA ILE A 27 7.38 8.12 9.21
C ILE A 27 8.27 8.80 10.24
N LEU A 28 9.24 9.60 9.81
CA LEU A 28 10.14 10.32 10.71
C LEU A 28 9.38 11.32 11.58
N GLY A 29 8.42 12.04 11.01
CA GLY A 29 7.53 12.94 11.75
C GLY A 29 6.71 12.22 12.83
N ILE A 30 6.20 11.02 12.53
CA ILE A 30 5.51 10.15 13.50
C ILE A 30 6.44 9.70 14.62
N LEU A 31 7.66 9.26 14.28
CA LEU A 31 8.65 8.77 15.25
C LEU A 31 9.12 9.86 16.23
N ARG A 32 9.02 11.14 15.85
CA ARG A 32 9.32 12.30 16.71
C ARG A 32 8.22 12.66 17.68
N GLN A 33 7.01 12.13 17.52
CA GLN A 33 5.91 12.50 18.41
C GLN A 33 6.16 11.95 19.81
N GLY A 34 5.77 12.69 20.85
CA GLY A 34 5.97 12.26 22.23
C GLY A 34 4.96 11.22 22.74
N ASP A 35 3.83 11.07 22.06
CA ASP A 35 2.76 10.16 22.46
C ASP A 35 3.03 8.75 21.91
N ASP A 36 3.29 7.80 22.80
CA ASP A 36 3.59 6.41 22.44
C ASP A 36 2.32 5.55 22.29
N GLU A 37 1.15 6.01 22.78
CA GLU A 37 -0.11 5.26 22.75
C GLU A 37 -1.05 5.69 21.60
N ALA A 38 -0.82 6.86 21.01
CA ALA A 38 -1.59 7.32 19.85
C ALA A 38 -1.48 6.39 18.63
N HIS A 39 -2.56 6.33 17.85
CA HIS A 39 -2.61 5.57 16.61
C HIS A 39 -2.07 6.41 15.46
N TYR A 40 -1.06 5.89 14.76
CA TYR A 40 -0.38 6.59 13.67
C TYR A 40 -0.59 5.88 12.34
N PRO A 41 -1.59 6.30 11.55
CA PRO A 41 -1.76 5.80 10.20
C PRO A 41 -0.83 6.54 9.22
N VAL A 42 -0.09 5.79 8.40
CA VAL A 42 0.54 6.33 7.18
C VAL A 42 -0.42 6.13 6.03
N LEU A 43 -0.85 7.22 5.39
CA LEU A 43 -1.73 7.18 4.23
C LEU A 43 -0.91 6.86 2.99
N VAL A 44 -1.22 5.74 2.36
CA VAL A 44 -0.59 5.29 1.12
C VAL A 44 -1.61 5.37 0.01
N ASP A 45 -1.26 6.08 -1.06
CA ASP A 45 -2.08 6.17 -2.25
C ASP A 45 -2.03 4.86 -3.03
N ALA A 46 -3.19 4.21 -3.20
CA ALA A 46 -3.31 2.94 -3.91
C ALA A 46 -2.82 3.02 -5.36
N LEU A 47 -3.14 4.12 -6.05
CA LEU A 47 -2.81 4.30 -7.47
C LEU A 47 -1.29 4.33 -7.65
N THR A 48 -0.61 5.19 -6.91
CA THR A 48 0.86 5.32 -7.03
C THR A 48 1.59 4.04 -6.61
N LEU A 49 1.07 3.32 -5.61
CA LEU A 49 1.61 2.03 -5.20
C LEU A 49 1.48 0.98 -6.31
N PHE A 50 0.31 0.88 -6.94
CA PHE A 50 0.05 -0.10 -7.99
C PHE A 50 0.73 0.25 -9.31
N GLU A 51 0.93 1.54 -9.61
CA GLU A 51 1.78 1.98 -10.73
C GLU A 51 3.24 1.58 -10.51
N THR A 52 3.73 1.66 -9.27
CA THR A 52 5.10 1.25 -8.92
C THR A 52 5.27 -0.27 -9.01
N ASN A 53 4.26 -1.03 -8.56
CA ASN A 53 4.26 -2.48 -8.70
C ASN A 53 2.83 -3.02 -8.86
N MET A 54 2.50 -3.39 -10.10
CA MET A 54 1.17 -3.87 -10.48
C MET A 54 0.80 -5.21 -9.81
N GLU A 55 1.79 -6.06 -9.54
CA GLU A 55 1.59 -7.37 -8.90
C GLU A 55 1.05 -7.21 -7.46
N ILE A 56 1.47 -6.16 -6.76
CA ILE A 56 0.93 -5.80 -5.44
C ILE A 56 -0.57 -5.49 -5.56
N GLY A 57 -0.99 -4.80 -6.62
CA GLY A 57 -2.40 -4.52 -6.88
C GLY A 57 -3.24 -5.79 -7.09
N GLU A 58 -2.69 -6.76 -7.82
CA GLU A 58 -3.34 -8.07 -8.02
C GLU A 58 -3.47 -8.85 -6.72
N TYR A 59 -2.41 -8.91 -5.90
CA TYR A 59 -2.45 -9.58 -4.60
C TYR A 59 -3.38 -8.89 -3.61
N PHE A 60 -3.39 -7.56 -3.60
CA PHE A 60 -4.29 -6.78 -2.76
C PHE A 60 -5.75 -7.00 -3.16
N ASN A 61 -6.04 -7.09 -4.47
CA ASN A 61 -7.37 -7.38 -4.97
C ASN A 61 -7.84 -8.80 -4.64
N ALA A 62 -6.96 -9.79 -4.80
CA ALA A 62 -7.29 -11.20 -4.58
C ALA A 62 -7.35 -11.59 -3.10
N PHE A 63 -6.46 -11.04 -2.27
CA PHE A 63 -6.28 -11.42 -0.86
C PHE A 63 -6.06 -10.21 0.07
N PRO A 64 -6.99 -9.25 0.15
CA PRO A 64 -6.80 -8.01 0.91
C PRO A 64 -6.48 -8.28 2.40
N SER A 65 -7.16 -9.27 3.01
CA SER A 65 -6.94 -9.63 4.41
C SER A 65 -5.56 -10.26 4.69
N GLN A 66 -4.90 -10.81 3.67
CA GLN A 66 -3.54 -11.37 3.80
C GLN A 66 -2.48 -10.33 3.49
N VAL A 67 -2.76 -9.39 2.59
CA VAL A 67 -1.81 -8.35 2.18
C VAL A 67 -1.69 -7.23 3.21
N LEU A 68 -2.79 -6.83 3.86
CA LEU A 68 -2.76 -5.77 4.87
C LEU A 68 -1.74 -6.03 6.01
N PRO A 69 -1.69 -7.22 6.63
CA PRO A 69 -0.65 -7.53 7.62
C PRO A 69 0.79 -7.43 7.09
N ILE A 70 1.00 -7.71 5.80
CA ILE A 70 2.32 -7.65 5.15
C ILE A 70 2.78 -6.19 5.07
N PHE A 71 1.86 -5.28 4.70
CA PHE A 71 2.12 -3.84 4.67
C PHE A 71 2.44 -3.28 6.05
N ASP A 72 1.69 -3.66 7.08
CA ASP A 72 1.99 -3.26 8.46
C ASP A 72 3.35 -3.77 8.93
N GLY A 73 3.70 -5.02 8.59
CA GLY A 73 5.02 -5.59 8.86
C GLY A 73 6.14 -4.84 8.15
N ALA A 74 5.96 -4.51 6.87
CA ALA A 74 6.91 -3.76 6.06
C ALA A 74 7.07 -2.31 6.54
N LEU A 75 5.98 -1.65 6.93
CA LEU A 75 6.01 -0.30 7.51
C LEU A 75 6.82 -0.26 8.81
N ARG A 76 6.66 -1.27 9.67
CA ARG A 76 7.45 -1.38 10.91
C ARG A 76 8.94 -1.54 10.62
N ARG A 77 9.30 -2.30 9.59
CA ARG A 77 10.71 -2.48 9.18
C ARG A 77 11.27 -1.18 8.60
N ALA A 78 10.53 -0.50 7.72
CA ALA A 78 10.89 0.83 7.21
C ALA A 78 11.08 1.84 8.35
N ALA A 79 10.16 1.90 9.31
CA ALA A 79 10.27 2.80 10.46
C ALA A 79 11.50 2.49 11.34
N MET A 80 11.82 1.19 11.51
CA MET A 80 13.03 0.78 12.22
C MET A 80 14.29 1.21 11.47
N GLU A 81 14.32 1.08 10.14
CA GLU A 81 15.43 1.55 9.32
C GLU A 81 15.61 3.07 9.41
N VAL A 82 14.52 3.84 9.32
CA VAL A 82 14.53 5.31 9.49
C VAL A 82 15.06 5.68 10.88
N LEU A 83 14.62 4.97 11.92
CA LEU A 83 15.08 5.18 13.29
C LEU A 83 16.59 4.88 13.46
N GLN A 84 17.10 3.83 12.82
CA GLN A 84 18.52 3.48 12.88
C GLN A 84 19.39 4.44 12.06
N ALA A 85 18.90 4.88 10.90
CA ALA A 85 19.58 5.82 10.02
C ALA A 85 19.65 7.23 10.63
N ALA A 86 18.60 7.63 11.35
CA ALA A 86 18.63 8.82 12.19
C ALA A 86 19.36 8.47 13.49
N MET A 87 20.70 8.58 13.48
CA MET A 87 21.59 8.50 14.66
C MET A 87 20.89 8.86 15.98
N PRO A 88 21.19 8.20 17.11
CA PRO A 88 20.38 8.18 18.34
C PRO A 88 20.09 9.60 18.85
N SER A 89 19.04 10.19 18.28
CA SER A 89 18.42 11.41 18.72
C SER A 89 17.47 10.99 19.83
N ALA A 90 17.61 11.59 21.01
CA ALA A 90 16.81 11.28 22.19
C ALA A 90 15.30 11.47 21.97
N GLU A 91 14.90 12.07 20.85
CA GLU A 91 13.53 12.42 20.49
C GLU A 91 12.84 11.37 19.60
N LEU A 92 13.56 10.42 19.01
CA LEU A 92 12.97 9.42 18.12
C LEU A 92 12.64 8.13 18.88
N ARG A 93 11.37 7.72 18.82
CA ARG A 93 10.90 6.48 19.45
C ARG A 93 10.05 5.67 18.49
N MET A 94 10.27 4.36 18.49
CA MET A 94 9.45 3.41 17.72
C MET A 94 8.02 3.40 18.28
N LYS A 95 7.03 3.50 17.39
CA LYS A 95 5.61 3.57 17.77
C LYS A 95 4.94 2.19 17.66
N PRO A 96 4.29 1.69 18.72
CA PRO A 96 3.65 0.37 18.71
C PRO A 96 2.41 0.32 17.80
N ASN A 97 1.70 1.44 17.65
CA ASN A 97 0.44 1.56 16.91
C ASN A 97 0.62 2.22 15.53
N LEU A 98 1.66 1.80 14.80
CA LEU A 98 1.96 2.28 13.44
C LEU A 98 1.37 1.32 12.40
N HIS A 99 0.49 1.82 11.53
CA HIS A 99 -0.20 1.02 10.52
C HIS A 99 -0.31 1.73 9.17
N ALA A 100 -0.31 0.97 8.08
CA ALA A 100 -0.51 1.50 6.75
C ALA A 100 -2.02 1.57 6.45
N ARG A 101 -2.47 2.72 5.94
CA ARG A 101 -3.84 2.89 5.45
C ARG A 101 -3.80 3.21 3.97
N ILE A 102 -4.38 2.32 3.17
CA ILE A 102 -4.51 2.56 1.73
C ILE A 102 -5.70 3.48 1.48
N SER A 103 -5.41 4.67 0.98
CA SER A 103 -6.40 5.65 0.54
C SER A 103 -6.78 5.42 -0.93
N GLU A 104 -7.96 5.88 -1.30
CA GLU A 104 -8.47 5.91 -2.68
C GLU A 104 -9.02 4.58 -3.23
N TRP A 105 -10.06 4.05 -2.57
CA TRP A 105 -10.85 2.92 -3.07
C TRP A 105 -11.60 3.23 -4.38
N SER A 106 -11.89 4.50 -4.65
CA SER A 106 -12.76 4.91 -5.76
C SER A 106 -12.14 4.69 -7.14
N LEU A 107 -10.80 4.73 -7.25
CA LEU A 107 -10.07 4.50 -8.51
C LEU A 107 -9.68 3.03 -8.71
N LEU A 108 -9.79 2.22 -7.65
CA LEU A 108 -9.48 0.80 -7.68
C LEU A 108 -10.45 0.04 -8.61
N MET A 109 -11.68 0.54 -8.78
CA MET A 109 -12.64 0.01 -9.76
C MET A 109 -12.17 0.24 -11.21
N ASP A 110 -11.63 1.42 -11.53
CA ASP A 110 -11.13 1.74 -12.87
C ASP A 110 -9.81 1.01 -13.16
N PHE A 111 -8.93 0.86 -12.16
CA PHE A 111 -7.68 0.11 -12.30
C PHE A 111 -7.91 -1.39 -12.55
N ILE A 112 -8.89 -2.02 -11.88
CA ILE A 112 -9.28 -3.42 -12.17
C ILE A 112 -9.79 -3.54 -13.60
N VAL A 113 -10.67 -2.62 -14.03
CA VAL A 113 -11.22 -2.63 -15.40
C VAL A 113 -10.10 -2.46 -16.43
N PHE A 114 -9.12 -1.59 -16.17
CA PHE A 114 -7.98 -1.38 -17.06
C PHE A 114 -7.04 -2.59 -17.10
N SER A 115 -6.71 -3.19 -15.95
CA SER A 115 -5.84 -4.38 -15.88
C SER A 115 -6.45 -5.59 -16.60
N LEU A 116 -7.76 -5.84 -16.45
CA LEU A 116 -8.47 -6.87 -17.21
C LEU A 116 -8.48 -6.60 -18.72
N GLN A 117 -8.50 -5.33 -19.15
CA GLN A 117 -8.48 -4.97 -20.56
C GLN A 117 -7.10 -5.14 -21.21
N VAL A 118 -6.01 -4.99 -20.45
CA VAL A 118 -4.63 -5.11 -20.96
C VAL A 118 -4.17 -6.57 -21.04
N HIS A 119 -4.68 -7.45 -20.18
CA HIS A 119 -4.30 -8.88 -20.17
C HIS A 119 -5.21 -9.80 -21.01
N MET A 120 -6.25 -9.27 -21.67
CA MET A 120 -7.03 -10.01 -22.67
C MET A 120 -7.04 -9.28 -24.01
N PRO A 121 -6.37 -9.79 -25.07
CA PRO A 121 -6.64 -9.33 -26.42
C PRO A 121 -7.89 -10.07 -26.93
N LEU A 122 -9.08 -9.81 -26.37
CA LEU A 122 -10.31 -10.24 -27.01
C LEU A 122 -11.55 -9.46 -26.57
N PHE A 123 -12.01 -8.60 -27.50
CA PHE A 123 -13.40 -8.22 -27.75
C PHE A 123 -14.36 -8.22 -26.56
N LEU A 124 -14.56 -7.05 -25.96
CA LEU A 124 -15.85 -6.71 -25.35
C LEU A 124 -16.26 -5.30 -25.80
N THR A 125 -16.91 -5.26 -26.97
CA THR A 125 -17.76 -4.14 -27.37
C THR A 125 -18.91 -4.03 -26.37
N VAL A 126 -18.79 -3.12 -25.40
CA VAL A 126 -19.92 -2.71 -24.57
C VAL A 126 -20.85 -1.86 -25.43
N ARG A 127 -21.91 -2.46 -25.98
CA ARG A 127 -23.03 -1.70 -26.54
C ARG A 127 -23.70 -0.96 -25.39
N LYS A 128 -23.50 0.35 -25.35
CA LYS A 128 -24.21 1.30 -24.50
C LYS A 128 -25.68 1.32 -24.93
N THR A 129 -26.56 0.64 -24.20
CA THR A 129 -28.01 0.81 -24.35
C THR A 129 -28.42 2.12 -23.70
N SER A 130 -28.46 3.19 -24.50
CA SER A 130 -29.14 4.42 -24.11
C SER A 130 -30.64 4.19 -24.19
N VAL A 131 -31.27 4.03 -23.02
CA VAL A 131 -32.71 4.21 -22.86
C VAL A 131 -32.97 5.71 -22.97
N ALA A 132 -33.59 6.14 -24.07
CA ALA A 132 -34.15 7.48 -24.20
C ALA A 132 -35.64 7.39 -23.83
N TRP A 133 -35.99 8.00 -22.70
CA TRP A 133 -37.36 8.45 -22.45
C TRP A 133 -37.51 9.83 -23.09
N LEU A 134 -38.28 9.88 -24.18
CA LEU A 134 -39.27 10.91 -24.58
C LEU A 134 -39.61 10.74 -26.06
#